data_AF-A0A1A8NY21-F1
#
_entry.id   AF-A0A1A8NY21-F1
#
_cell.length_a   1.000
_cell.length_b   1.000
_cell.length_c   1.000
_cell.angle_alpha   90.00
_cell.angle_beta   90.00
_cell.angle_gamma   90.00
#
_symmetry.space_group_name_H-M   'P 1'
#
loop_
_entity.id
_entity.type
_entity.pdbx_description
1 polymer ?
#
loop_
_entity_poly.entity_id
_entity_poly.type
_entity_poly.pdbx_seq_one_letter_code
_entity_poly.pdbx_strand_id
1 'polypeptide(L)'
;ISWSTLASSILVPLLSSTRIFYRLFSIFLSLASTYLLLSTGSEALFPPVLSWLMFAWINIEQEALLTQGVPGRQELSTIVFSANIDITKIRQLKLDDIRRSYFFVFFIITAFFGTGNIASINSFDPASVYCFLTVFNPFIMGGLMMWKVLIPFIIVMCTFESIQVSTQLSSRSLFLVVLVISDAMALHFFFMVQDYGSWLDIGTSISHYVIVMSMTIFLMLLSVVTHLLTSKRLILWNRHKMHFP
;
A
#
# COMPACT_ATOMS: atom_id res chain seq x y z
N ILE A 1 13.93 -0.03 22.33
CA ILE A 1 13.58 1.11 21.45
C ILE A 1 13.05 0.61 20.10
N SER A 2 13.76 -0.26 19.38
CA SER A 2 13.32 -0.79 18.08
C SER A 2 12.01 -1.61 18.15
N TRP A 3 11.88 -2.47 19.17
CA TRP A 3 10.63 -3.22 19.38
C TRP A 3 9.42 -2.31 19.65
N SER A 4 9.63 -1.23 20.42
CA SER A 4 8.57 -0.26 20.69
C SER A 4 8.19 0.58 19.47
N THR A 5 9.13 0.90 18.57
CA THR A 5 8.83 1.61 17.32
C THR A 5 8.11 0.73 16.31
N LEU A 6 8.43 -0.57 16.25
CA LEU A 6 7.66 -1.53 15.46
C LEU A 6 6.22 -1.63 15.97
N ALA A 7 6.02 -1.79 17.28
CA ALA A 7 4.69 -1.84 17.87
C ALA A 7 3.90 -0.53 17.66
N SER A 8 4.57 0.62 17.81
CA SER A 8 3.95 1.92 17.59
C SER A 8 3.54 2.13 16.12
N SER A 9 4.23 1.51 15.16
CA SER A 9 3.91 1.67 13.74
C SER A 9 2.49 1.22 13.36
N ILE A 10 1.95 0.24 14.09
CA ILE A 10 0.60 -0.29 13.92
C ILE A 10 -0.39 0.48 14.81
N LEU A 11 0.00 0.80 16.05
CA LEU A 11 -0.87 1.46 17.02
C LEU A 11 -1.13 2.94 16.70
N VAL A 12 -0.12 3.68 16.25
CA VAL A 12 -0.21 5.12 15.99
C VAL A 12 -1.24 5.44 14.90
N PRO A 13 -1.25 4.74 13.75
CA PRO A 13 -2.34 4.85 12.79
C PRO A 13 -3.70 4.61 13.42
N LEU A 14 -3.89 3.51 14.17
CA LEU A 14 -5.17 3.11 14.75
C LEU A 14 -5.76 4.14 15.73
N LEU A 15 -4.91 4.87 16.45
CA LEU A 15 -5.26 5.93 17.39
C LEU A 15 -5.51 7.29 16.70
N SER A 16 -4.93 7.49 15.51
CA SER A 16 -5.12 8.73 14.73
C SER A 16 -6.57 8.93 14.30
N SER A 17 -6.92 10.19 14.03
CA SER A 17 -8.26 10.55 13.55
C SER A 17 -8.59 9.83 12.23
N THR A 18 -9.87 9.57 11.99
CA THR A 18 -10.35 8.88 10.77
C THR A 18 -10.44 9.79 9.55
N ARG A 19 -9.97 11.04 9.66
CA ARG A 19 -9.84 11.96 8.53
C ARG A 19 -8.72 11.47 7.62
N ILE A 20 -8.99 11.41 6.31
CA ILE A 20 -8.09 10.80 5.32
C ILE A 20 -6.67 11.33 5.42
N PHE A 21 -6.50 12.66 5.37
CA PHE A 21 -5.17 13.28 5.37
C PHE A 21 -4.35 12.92 6.62
N TYR A 22 -4.91 13.12 7.82
CA TYR A 22 -4.22 12.85 9.08
C TYR A 22 -3.95 11.35 9.28
N ARG A 23 -4.85 10.49 8.81
CA ARG A 23 -4.68 9.03 8.89
C ARG A 23 -3.55 8.56 7.98
N LEU A 24 -3.54 9.00 6.71
CA LEU A 24 -2.48 8.65 5.75
C LEU A 24 -1.12 9.18 6.19
N PHE A 25 -1.05 10.45 6.60
CA PHE A 25 0.19 11.04 7.07
C PHE A 25 0.75 10.28 8.29
N SER A 26 -0.14 9.89 9.22
CA SER A 26 0.23 9.06 10.34
C SER A 26 0.74 7.67 9.91
N ILE A 27 0.12 7.03 8.91
CA ILE A 27 0.54 5.72 8.38
C ILE A 27 1.91 5.83 7.69
N PHE A 28 2.11 6.83 6.83
CA PHE A 28 3.38 6.95 6.10
C PHE A 28 4.53 7.26 7.04
N LEU A 29 4.33 8.18 8.00
CA LEU A 29 5.37 8.52 8.95
C LEU A 29 5.72 7.34 9.86
N SER A 30 4.71 6.58 10.32
CA SER A 30 4.93 5.43 11.20
C SER A 30 5.63 4.28 10.48
N LEU A 31 5.23 3.98 9.24
CA LEU A 31 5.82 2.92 8.42
C LEU A 31 7.22 3.29 7.89
N ALA A 32 7.43 4.55 7.49
CA ALA A 32 8.75 5.03 7.08
C ALA A 32 9.75 4.93 8.24
N SER A 33 9.34 5.32 9.46
CA SER A 33 10.17 5.18 10.66
C SER A 33 10.56 3.73 10.93
N THR A 34 9.63 2.77 10.79
CA THR A 34 9.99 1.36 10.92
C THR A 34 10.92 0.88 9.82
N TYR A 35 10.70 1.29 8.57
CA TYR A 35 11.56 0.87 7.47
C TYR A 35 13.00 1.36 7.64
N LEU A 36 13.18 2.61 8.13
CA LEU A 36 14.51 3.16 8.43
C LEU A 36 15.27 2.33 9.46
N LEU A 37 14.59 1.76 10.46
CA LEU A 37 15.21 0.88 11.46
C LEU A 37 15.56 -0.51 10.90
N LEU A 38 14.91 -0.94 9.83
CA LEU A 38 15.17 -2.20 9.13
C LEU A 38 16.07 -2.00 7.89
N SER A 39 16.70 -0.83 7.75
CA SER A 39 17.54 -0.49 6.59
C SER A 39 18.96 -0.17 7.04
N THR A 40 19.95 -0.68 6.31
CA THR A 40 21.37 -0.46 6.58
C THR A 40 22.06 0.41 5.53
N GLY A 41 21.39 0.70 4.41
CA GLY A 41 21.99 1.41 3.27
C GLY A 41 21.07 2.41 2.57
N SER A 42 21.33 2.65 1.27
CA SER A 42 20.61 3.61 0.43
C SER A 42 19.14 3.26 0.19
N GLU A 43 18.75 2.00 0.42
CA GLU A 43 17.36 1.53 0.38
C GLU A 43 16.45 2.29 1.38
N ALA A 44 17.02 2.89 2.43
CA ALA A 44 16.33 3.71 3.43
C ALA A 44 15.51 4.87 2.82
N LEU A 45 15.97 5.42 1.69
CA LEU A 45 15.35 6.57 1.04
C LEU A 45 14.09 6.19 0.24
N PHE A 46 13.91 4.92 -0.08
CA PHE A 46 12.84 4.48 -0.96
C PHE A 46 11.44 4.74 -0.39
N PRO A 47 11.06 4.31 0.84
CA PRO A 47 9.72 4.56 1.37
C PRO A 47 9.37 6.05 1.54
N PRO A 48 10.27 6.93 2.03
CA PRO A 48 10.00 8.37 2.07
C PRO A 48 9.73 8.95 0.67
N VAL A 49 10.55 8.61 -0.33
CA VAL A 49 10.34 9.08 -1.72
C VAL A 49 9.03 8.53 -2.30
N LEU A 50 8.73 7.26 -2.05
CA LEU A 50 7.46 6.65 -2.45
C LEU A 50 6.28 7.37 -1.78
N SER A 51 6.36 7.66 -0.49
CA SER A 51 5.30 8.37 0.24
C SER A 51 5.05 9.78 -0.31
N TRP A 52 6.11 10.49 -0.71
CA TRP A 52 6.00 11.79 -1.38
C TRP A 52 5.29 11.67 -2.73
N LEU A 53 5.69 10.69 -3.54
CA LEU A 53 5.06 10.41 -4.83
C LEU A 53 3.58 10.07 -4.69
N MET A 54 3.23 9.32 -3.63
CA MET A 54 1.85 8.99 -3.33
C MET A 54 1.02 10.21 -2.93
N PHE A 55 1.59 11.13 -2.13
CA PHE A 55 0.93 12.41 -1.83
C PHE A 55 0.74 13.26 -3.09
N ALA A 56 1.75 13.33 -3.96
CA ALA A 56 1.64 14.02 -5.23
C ALA A 56 0.53 13.42 -6.10
N TRP A 57 0.42 12.09 -6.16
CA TRP A 57 -0.64 11.40 -6.88
C TRP A 57 -2.04 11.73 -6.34
N ILE A 58 -2.21 11.75 -5.00
CA ILE A 58 -3.47 12.16 -4.37
C ILE A 58 -3.82 13.60 -4.77
N ASN A 59 -2.87 14.54 -4.71
CA ASN A 59 -3.11 15.94 -5.07
C ASN A 59 -3.51 16.10 -6.55
N ILE A 60 -2.83 15.41 -7.46
CA ILE A 60 -3.17 15.41 -8.89
C ILE A 60 -4.60 14.90 -9.11
N GLU A 61 -5.00 13.83 -8.42
CA GLU A 61 -6.35 13.29 -8.53
C GLU A 61 -7.41 14.21 -7.92
N GLN A 62 -7.09 14.96 -6.86
CA GLN A 62 -7.97 15.99 -6.31
C GLN A 62 -8.17 17.16 -7.28
N GLU A 63 -7.09 17.67 -7.87
CA GLU A 63 -7.17 18.74 -8.87
C GLU A 63 -7.97 18.32 -10.11
N ALA A 64 -7.75 17.10 -10.60
CA ALA A 64 -8.51 16.54 -11.72
C ALA A 64 -10.03 16.46 -11.43
N LEU A 65 -10.41 16.16 -10.18
CA LEU A 65 -11.82 16.16 -9.77
C LEU A 65 -12.44 17.56 -9.74
N LEU A 66 -11.66 18.57 -9.33
CA LEU A 66 -12.11 19.97 -9.33
C LEU A 66 -12.35 20.49 -10.74
N THR A 67 -11.47 20.17 -11.69
CA THR A 67 -11.60 20.58 -13.10
C THR A 67 -12.83 19.96 -13.79
N GLN A 68 -13.27 18.79 -13.36
CA GLN A 68 -14.47 18.12 -13.91
C GLN A 68 -15.80 18.71 -13.41
N GLY A 69 -15.78 19.80 -12.64
CA GLY A 69 -16.97 20.61 -12.39
C GLY A 69 -18.01 19.96 -11.46
N VAL A 70 -17.65 18.98 -10.64
CA VAL A 70 -18.53 18.50 -9.55
C VAL A 70 -18.55 19.60 -8.48
N PRO A 71 -19.69 20.29 -8.25
CA PRO A 71 -19.76 21.42 -7.34
C PRO A 71 -19.83 20.90 -5.91
N GLY A 72 -18.68 20.59 -5.34
CA GLY A 72 -18.57 20.10 -3.99
C GLY A 72 -17.11 20.12 -3.58
N ARG A 73 -16.67 21.23 -2.97
CA ARG A 73 -15.38 21.34 -2.30
C ARG A 73 -15.37 20.36 -1.13
N GLN A 74 -15.10 19.10 -1.40
CA GLN A 74 -14.96 18.07 -0.38
C GLN A 74 -13.47 17.99 -0.04
N GLU A 75 -13.02 18.91 0.82
CA GLU A 75 -11.62 18.93 1.23
C GLU A 75 -11.24 17.57 1.83
N LEU A 76 -10.08 17.04 1.43
CA LEU A 76 -9.51 15.77 1.94
C LEU A 76 -9.44 15.72 3.49
N SER A 77 -9.45 16.89 4.14
CA SER A 77 -9.48 17.11 5.58
C SER A 77 -10.84 16.79 6.23
N THR A 78 -11.93 16.82 5.46
CA THR A 78 -13.31 16.63 5.95
C THR A 78 -13.87 15.24 5.67
N ILE A 79 -13.30 14.53 4.70
CA ILE A 79 -13.72 13.18 4.33
C ILE A 79 -13.19 12.18 5.36
N VAL A 80 -14.09 11.31 5.82
CA VAL A 80 -13.84 10.32 6.86
C VAL A 80 -13.87 8.93 6.24
N PHE A 81 -12.84 8.10 6.49
CA PHE A 81 -12.77 6.71 5.99
C PHE A 81 -13.97 5.83 6.41
N SER A 82 -14.64 6.19 7.50
CA SER A 82 -15.82 5.51 8.06
C SER A 82 -17.17 6.07 7.55
N ALA A 83 -17.18 7.08 6.69
CA ALA A 83 -18.44 7.52 6.09
C ALA A 83 -18.99 6.37 5.24
N ASN A 84 -20.14 5.80 5.62
CA ASN A 84 -20.85 4.83 4.80
C ASN A 84 -20.98 5.43 3.40
N ILE A 85 -20.37 4.79 2.42
CA ILE A 85 -20.54 5.13 1.01
C ILE A 85 -22.01 4.88 0.73
N ASP A 86 -22.82 5.94 0.68
CA ASP A 86 -24.23 5.84 0.33
C ASP A 86 -24.32 5.14 -1.03
N ILE A 87 -24.92 3.96 -1.05
CA ILE A 87 -25.08 3.11 -2.24
C ILE A 87 -25.77 3.88 -3.38
N THR A 88 -26.56 4.91 -3.04
CA THR A 88 -27.26 5.81 -3.96
C THR A 88 -26.34 6.81 -4.69
N LYS A 89 -25.09 7.00 -4.25
CA LYS A 89 -24.11 7.93 -4.86
C LYS A 89 -23.01 7.23 -5.66
N ILE A 90 -23.11 5.92 -5.88
CA ILE A 90 -22.10 5.18 -6.66
C ILE A 90 -22.07 5.73 -8.10
N ARG A 91 -20.94 6.34 -8.46
CA ARG A 91 -20.68 6.85 -9.81
C ARG A 91 -20.44 5.68 -10.78
N GLN A 92 -20.93 5.83 -12.02
CA GLN A 92 -20.60 4.90 -13.11
C GLN A 92 -19.10 4.95 -13.46
N LEU A 93 -18.55 3.81 -13.90
CA LEU A 93 -17.16 3.70 -14.33
C LEU A 93 -16.88 4.65 -15.50
N LYS A 94 -15.81 5.45 -15.37
CA LYS A 94 -15.28 6.32 -16.43
C LYS A 94 -13.87 5.89 -16.82
N LEU A 95 -13.38 6.39 -17.95
CA LEU A 95 -11.98 6.18 -18.38
C LEU A 95 -10.96 6.66 -17.34
N ASP A 96 -11.32 7.67 -16.54
CA ASP A 96 -10.49 8.15 -15.42
C ASP A 96 -10.22 7.05 -14.39
N ASP A 97 -11.17 6.12 -14.21
CA ASP A 97 -11.06 5.02 -13.26
C ASP A 97 -10.06 3.96 -13.77
N ILE A 98 -10.00 3.74 -15.08
CA ILE A 98 -8.99 2.88 -15.72
C ILE A 98 -7.58 3.50 -15.54
N ARG A 99 -7.45 4.81 -15.77
CA ARG A 99 -6.19 5.54 -15.55
C ARG A 99 -5.68 5.36 -14.11
N ARG A 100 -6.56 5.49 -13.12
CA ARG A 100 -6.21 5.31 -11.70
C ARG A 100 -5.78 3.90 -11.38
N SER A 101 -6.51 2.89 -11.87
CA SER A 101 -6.13 1.48 -11.71
C SER A 101 -4.80 1.17 -12.38
N TYR A 102 -4.51 1.76 -13.54
CA TYR A 102 -3.20 1.64 -14.19
C TYR A 102 -2.06 2.22 -13.34
N PHE A 103 -2.20 3.45 -12.84
CA PHE A 103 -1.20 4.05 -11.95
C PHE A 103 -1.02 3.26 -10.66
N PHE A 104 -2.10 2.72 -10.10
CA PHE A 104 -2.04 1.83 -8.95
C PHE A 104 -1.14 0.61 -9.24
N VAL A 105 -1.43 -0.12 -10.33
CA VAL A 105 -0.63 -1.29 -10.73
C VAL A 105 0.83 -0.89 -10.97
N PHE A 106 1.07 0.24 -11.64
CA PHE A 106 2.42 0.77 -11.85
C PHE A 106 3.18 1.03 -10.54
N PHE A 107 2.54 1.65 -9.55
CA PHE A 107 3.16 1.90 -8.25
C PHE A 107 3.39 0.63 -7.44
N ILE A 108 2.52 -0.38 -7.57
CA ILE A 108 2.74 -1.69 -6.95
C ILE A 108 3.95 -2.39 -7.56
N ILE A 109 4.08 -2.39 -8.88
CA ILE A 109 5.24 -2.97 -9.56
C ILE A 109 6.52 -2.19 -9.17
N THR A 110 6.42 -0.87 -9.08
CA THR A 110 7.52 -0.02 -8.60
C THR A 110 7.88 -0.34 -7.14
N ALA A 111 6.91 -0.58 -6.26
CA ALA A 111 7.15 -0.99 -4.87
C ALA A 111 7.82 -2.37 -4.79
N PHE A 112 7.39 -3.31 -5.64
CA PHE A 112 7.99 -4.64 -5.73
C PHE A 112 9.47 -4.58 -6.12
N PHE A 113 9.79 -3.94 -7.24
CA PHE A 113 11.18 -3.86 -7.72
C PHE A 113 12.04 -2.88 -6.91
N GLY A 114 11.45 -1.78 -6.42
CA GLY A 114 12.16 -0.74 -5.68
C GLY A 114 12.64 -1.17 -4.31
N THR A 115 12.06 -2.21 -3.72
CA THR A 115 12.60 -2.82 -2.49
C THR A 115 13.88 -3.63 -2.73
N GLY A 116 14.27 -3.90 -3.98
CA GLY A 116 15.56 -4.46 -4.38
C GLY A 116 15.88 -5.88 -3.91
N ASN A 117 15.14 -6.40 -2.93
CA ASN A 117 15.54 -7.54 -2.13
C ASN A 117 14.74 -8.83 -2.43
N ILE A 118 13.63 -8.76 -3.18
CA ILE A 118 12.83 -9.95 -3.51
C ILE A 118 13.44 -10.74 -4.67
N ALA A 119 14.06 -10.07 -5.65
CA ALA A 119 14.56 -10.73 -6.85
C ALA A 119 15.75 -11.69 -6.57
N SER A 120 16.49 -11.45 -5.47
CA SER A 120 17.53 -12.36 -5.00
C SER A 120 17.40 -12.56 -3.50
N ILE A 121 16.86 -13.71 -3.07
CA ILE A 121 16.86 -14.12 -1.65
C ILE A 121 18.27 -14.05 -1.03
N ASN A 122 19.32 -14.08 -1.86
CA ASN A 122 20.72 -13.97 -1.46
C ASN A 122 21.19 -12.54 -1.12
N SER A 123 20.42 -11.48 -1.41
CA SER A 123 20.78 -10.10 -1.06
C SER A 123 20.26 -9.66 0.32
N PHE A 124 19.49 -10.51 1.01
CA PHE A 124 19.01 -10.21 2.35
C PHE A 124 20.17 -10.23 3.36
N ASP A 125 20.69 -9.05 3.67
CA ASP A 125 21.72 -8.86 4.68
C ASP A 125 21.11 -8.98 6.10
N PRO A 126 21.50 -9.98 6.91
CA PRO A 126 21.08 -10.13 8.30
C PRO A 126 21.35 -8.88 9.16
N ALA A 127 22.32 -8.04 8.76
CA ALA A 127 22.64 -6.82 9.49
C ALA A 127 21.46 -5.86 9.60
N SER A 128 20.52 -5.90 8.64
CA SER A 128 19.30 -5.09 8.65
C SER A 128 18.33 -5.42 9.79
N VAL A 129 18.49 -6.56 10.47
CA VAL A 129 17.69 -6.96 11.64
C VAL A 129 18.41 -6.71 12.97
N TYR A 130 19.69 -6.33 12.95
CA TYR A 130 20.49 -6.19 14.18
C TYR A 130 19.98 -5.09 15.13
N CYS A 131 19.20 -4.13 14.64
CA CYS A 131 18.48 -3.20 15.50
C CYS A 131 17.45 -3.88 16.42
N PHE A 132 16.98 -5.09 16.09
CA PHE A 132 15.96 -5.83 16.83
C PHE A 132 16.52 -7.05 17.56
N LEU A 133 17.32 -7.85 16.86
CA LEU A 133 17.90 -9.09 17.39
C LEU A 133 19.35 -9.21 16.94
N THR A 134 20.24 -9.39 17.90
CA THR A 134 21.65 -9.67 17.67
C THR A 134 21.95 -11.16 17.60
N VAL A 135 21.08 -12.00 18.17
CA VAL A 135 21.17 -13.46 18.12
C VAL A 135 20.38 -13.97 16.93
N PHE A 136 21.00 -14.85 16.13
CA PHE A 136 20.35 -15.45 14.97
C PHE A 136 19.11 -16.25 15.38
N ASN A 137 17.94 -15.80 14.93
CA ASN A 137 16.69 -16.53 15.02
C ASN A 137 16.00 -16.46 13.65
N PRO A 138 16.03 -17.55 12.85
CA PRO A 138 15.62 -17.51 11.45
C PRO A 138 14.15 -17.14 11.28
N PHE A 139 13.29 -17.53 12.23
CA PHE A 139 11.86 -17.23 12.15
C PHE A 139 11.56 -15.76 12.40
N ILE A 140 12.13 -15.17 13.46
CA ILE A 140 11.88 -13.76 13.77
C ILE A 140 12.59 -12.86 12.77
N MET A 141 13.82 -13.22 12.36
CA MET A 141 14.59 -12.48 11.36
C MET A 141 13.88 -12.50 10.00
N GLY A 142 13.41 -13.67 9.56
CA GLY A 142 12.59 -13.81 8.35
C GLY A 142 11.28 -13.04 8.46
N GLY A 143 10.61 -13.05 9.61
CA GLY A 143 9.39 -12.27 9.85
C GLY A 143 9.60 -10.76 9.74
N LEU A 144 10.69 -10.23 10.29
CA LEU A 144 11.05 -8.81 10.19
C LEU A 144 11.41 -8.43 8.74
N MET A 145 12.10 -9.31 8.02
CA MET A 145 12.35 -9.13 6.59
C MET A 145 11.07 -9.11 5.76
N MET A 146 10.14 -10.04 6.03
CA MET A 146 8.83 -10.02 5.38
C MET A 146 8.09 -8.72 5.71
N TRP A 147 8.11 -8.25 6.97
CA TRP A 147 7.52 -6.96 7.33
C TRP A 147 8.13 -5.78 6.57
N LYS A 148 9.46 -5.75 6.40
CA LYS A 148 10.16 -4.74 5.60
C LYS A 148 9.64 -4.71 4.16
N VAL A 149 9.43 -5.88 3.56
CA VAL A 149 8.89 -6.04 2.21
C VAL A 149 7.44 -5.54 2.12
N LEU A 150 6.61 -5.79 3.15
CA LEU A 150 5.20 -5.39 3.15
C LEU A 150 5.01 -3.85 3.18
N ILE A 151 5.93 -3.10 3.79
CA ILE A 151 5.75 -1.66 4.05
C ILE A 151 5.39 -0.85 2.79
N PRO A 152 6.14 -0.91 1.68
CA PRO A 152 5.81 -0.15 0.46
C PRO A 152 4.46 -0.51 -0.15
N PHE A 153 4.07 -1.78 -0.09
CA PHE A 153 2.74 -2.21 -0.57
C PHE A 153 1.62 -1.63 0.28
N ILE A 154 1.78 -1.59 1.60
CA ILE A 154 0.79 -0.99 2.51
C ILE A 154 0.66 0.51 2.21
N ILE A 155 1.76 1.23 1.98
CA ILE A 155 1.75 2.64 1.61
C ILE A 155 0.92 2.87 0.33
N VAL A 156 1.20 2.13 -0.75
CA VAL A 156 0.48 2.26 -2.01
C VAL A 156 -1.00 1.88 -1.86
N MET A 157 -1.31 0.79 -1.17
CA MET A 157 -2.71 0.37 -0.93
C MET A 157 -3.53 1.39 -0.14
N CYS A 158 -2.97 1.96 0.93
CA CYS A 158 -3.65 2.99 1.70
C CYS A 158 -3.97 4.23 0.85
N THR A 159 -3.08 4.59 -0.09
CA THR A 159 -3.29 5.73 -0.99
C THR A 159 -4.38 5.46 -2.00
N PHE A 160 -4.43 4.24 -2.53
CA PHE A 160 -5.47 3.81 -3.44
C PHE A 160 -6.84 3.80 -2.76
N GLU A 161 -6.94 3.29 -1.53
CA GLU A 161 -8.17 3.37 -0.73
C GLU A 161 -8.61 4.82 -0.50
N SER A 162 -7.67 5.72 -0.23
CA SER A 162 -7.96 7.15 -0.09
C SER A 162 -8.51 7.78 -1.38
N ILE A 163 -7.92 7.46 -2.54
CA ILE A 163 -8.41 7.94 -3.84
C ILE A 163 -9.80 7.37 -4.13
N GLN A 164 -10.04 6.11 -3.79
CA GLN A 164 -11.34 5.47 -3.94
C GLN A 164 -12.41 6.14 -3.06
N VAL A 165 -12.12 6.38 -1.78
CA VAL A 165 -13.07 7.02 -0.84
C VAL A 165 -13.32 8.47 -1.23
N SER A 166 -12.28 9.21 -1.63
CA SER A 166 -12.43 10.60 -2.07
C SER A 166 -13.20 10.75 -3.37
N THR A 167 -13.16 9.75 -4.26
CA THR A 167 -13.94 9.77 -5.51
C THR A 167 -15.30 9.06 -5.41
N GLN A 168 -15.68 8.52 -4.24
CA GLN A 168 -16.95 7.80 -4.05
C GLN A 168 -17.15 6.65 -5.05
N LEU A 169 -16.08 5.92 -5.36
CA LEU A 169 -16.12 4.81 -6.33
C LEU A 169 -16.46 3.48 -5.65
N SER A 170 -17.14 2.61 -6.40
CA SER A 170 -17.39 1.24 -5.97
C SER A 170 -16.07 0.47 -5.85
N SER A 171 -15.75 0.02 -4.64
CA SER A 171 -14.55 -0.78 -4.35
C SER A 171 -14.44 -2.00 -5.24
N ARG A 172 -15.57 -2.70 -5.43
CA ARG A 172 -15.63 -3.93 -6.21
C ARG A 172 -15.27 -3.68 -7.67
N SER A 173 -15.76 -2.57 -8.24
CA SER A 173 -15.55 -2.26 -9.65
C SER A 173 -14.12 -1.85 -9.94
N LEU A 174 -13.50 -1.00 -9.12
CA LEU A 174 -12.08 -0.65 -9.28
C LEU A 174 -11.17 -1.86 -9.08
N PHE A 175 -11.47 -2.69 -8.09
CA PHE A 175 -10.71 -3.91 -7.83
C PHE A 175 -10.77 -4.88 -9.01
N LEU A 176 -11.94 -5.06 -9.64
CA LEU A 176 -12.06 -5.86 -10.87
C LEU A 176 -11.23 -5.29 -12.02
N VAL A 177 -11.19 -3.96 -12.19
CA VAL A 177 -10.34 -3.33 -13.22
C VAL A 177 -8.86 -3.59 -12.95
N VAL A 178 -8.42 -3.46 -11.69
CA VAL A 178 -7.03 -3.78 -11.28
C VAL A 178 -6.70 -5.24 -11.55
N LEU A 179 -7.62 -6.17 -11.24
CA LEU A 179 -7.46 -7.60 -11.50
C LEU A 179 -7.32 -7.86 -13.00
N VAL A 180 -8.20 -7.29 -13.83
CA VAL A 180 -8.14 -7.45 -15.30
C VAL A 180 -6.82 -6.91 -15.88
N ILE A 181 -6.37 -5.73 -15.43
CA ILE A 181 -5.09 -5.17 -15.89
C ILE A 181 -3.93 -6.10 -15.48
N SER A 182 -3.98 -6.64 -14.27
CA SER A 182 -2.92 -7.51 -13.76
C SER A 182 -2.89 -8.87 -14.46
N ASP A 183 -4.04 -9.46 -14.77
CA ASP A 183 -4.14 -10.68 -15.55
C ASP A 183 -3.68 -10.47 -17.00
N ALA A 184 -3.99 -9.30 -17.60
CA ALA A 184 -3.46 -8.95 -18.91
C ALA A 184 -1.93 -8.84 -18.92
N MET A 185 -1.33 -8.25 -17.88
CA MET A 185 0.13 -8.27 -17.71
C MET A 185 0.68 -9.70 -17.52
N ALA A 186 0.00 -10.54 -16.74
CA ALA A 186 0.41 -11.93 -16.53
C ALA A 186 0.39 -12.72 -17.85
N LEU A 187 -0.64 -12.55 -18.68
CA LEU A 187 -0.71 -13.15 -20.02
C LEU A 187 0.40 -12.64 -20.93
N HIS A 188 0.76 -11.35 -20.86
CA HIS A 188 1.90 -10.83 -21.60
C HIS A 188 3.21 -11.53 -21.21
N PHE A 189 3.46 -11.72 -19.91
CA PHE A 189 4.62 -12.49 -19.45
C PHE A 189 4.55 -13.96 -19.82
N PHE A 190 3.35 -14.56 -19.80
CA PHE A 190 3.14 -15.93 -20.25
C PHE A 190 3.56 -16.13 -21.71
N PHE A 191 3.20 -15.21 -22.61
CA PHE A 191 3.62 -15.26 -24.02
C PHE A 191 5.11 -14.93 -24.22
N MET A 192 5.75 -14.30 -23.24
CA MET A 192 7.19 -14.01 -23.25
C MET A 192 8.02 -15.13 -22.60
N VAL A 193 7.38 -16.20 -22.08
CA VAL A 193 8.11 -17.38 -21.59
C VAL A 193 8.89 -18.00 -22.73
N GLN A 194 10.18 -18.22 -22.49
CA GLN A 194 11.07 -18.80 -23.48
C GLN A 194 11.26 -20.29 -23.20
N ASP A 195 11.03 -21.12 -24.22
CA ASP A 195 11.30 -22.56 -24.19
C ASP A 195 12.71 -22.92 -24.73
N TYR A 196 13.50 -21.91 -25.08
CA TYR A 196 14.82 -22.04 -25.68
C TYR A 196 15.82 -21.09 -25.01
N GLY A 197 17.11 -21.44 -25.03
CA GLY A 197 18.17 -20.64 -24.42
C GLY A 197 18.83 -21.34 -23.24
N SER A 198 19.50 -20.58 -22.37
CA SER A 198 20.13 -21.14 -21.18
C SER A 198 19.07 -21.52 -20.13
N TRP A 199 19.38 -22.49 -19.27
CA TRP A 199 18.51 -22.85 -18.14
C TRP A 199 18.20 -21.66 -17.22
N LEU A 200 19.10 -20.68 -17.14
CA LEU A 200 18.89 -19.45 -16.39
C LEU A 200 17.85 -18.55 -17.06
N ASP A 201 17.89 -18.39 -18.38
CA ASP A 201 16.93 -17.55 -19.12
C ASP A 201 15.53 -18.15 -19.08
N ILE A 202 15.44 -19.47 -19.25
CA ILE A 202 14.19 -20.23 -19.08
C ILE A 202 13.66 -20.04 -17.65
N GLY A 203 14.51 -20.25 -16.64
CA GLY A 203 14.14 -20.09 -15.23
C GLY A 203 13.71 -18.67 -14.85
N THR A 204 14.37 -17.64 -15.39
CA THR A 204 14.04 -16.23 -15.12
C THR A 204 12.72 -15.81 -15.76
N SER A 205 12.45 -16.24 -17.00
CA SER A 205 11.17 -15.98 -17.67
C SER A 205 9.99 -16.61 -16.91
N ILE A 206 10.14 -17.86 -16.45
CA ILE A 206 9.16 -18.55 -15.60
C ILE A 206 8.99 -17.82 -14.25
N SER A 207 10.11 -17.40 -13.64
CA SER A 207 10.08 -16.68 -12.37
C SER A 207 9.33 -15.35 -12.48
N HIS A 208 9.54 -14.57 -13.54
CA HIS A 208 8.80 -13.32 -13.77
C HIS A 208 7.30 -13.55 -13.90
N TYR A 209 6.88 -14.60 -14.63
CA TYR A 209 5.47 -14.97 -14.74
C TYR A 209 4.86 -15.34 -13.38
N VAL A 210 5.52 -16.20 -12.61
CA VAL A 210 5.07 -16.61 -11.26
C VAL A 210 5.05 -15.43 -10.28
N ILE A 211 6.02 -14.52 -10.37
CA ILE A 211 6.06 -13.29 -9.56
C ILE A 211 4.83 -12.44 -9.85
N VAL A 212 4.48 -12.18 -11.11
CA VAL A 212 3.32 -11.35 -11.44
C VAL A 212 2.02 -11.99 -10.94
N MET A 213 1.83 -13.30 -11.14
CA MET A 213 0.65 -14.01 -10.62
C MET A 213 0.58 -14.05 -9.09
N SER A 214 1.70 -14.27 -8.41
CA SER A 214 1.72 -14.28 -6.94
C SER A 214 1.48 -12.88 -6.37
N MET A 215 1.98 -11.84 -7.03
CA MET A 215 1.70 -10.45 -6.69
C MET A 215 0.20 -10.15 -6.74
N THR A 216 -0.54 -10.57 -7.76
CA THR A 216 -2.00 -10.28 -7.82
C THR A 216 -2.75 -10.84 -6.63
N ILE A 217 -2.50 -12.11 -6.29
CA ILE A 217 -3.11 -12.79 -5.13
C ILE A 217 -2.72 -12.09 -3.83
N PHE A 218 -1.44 -11.76 -3.68
CA PHE A 218 -0.92 -11.07 -2.51
C PHE A 218 -1.57 -9.70 -2.31
N LEU A 219 -1.77 -8.92 -3.38
CA LEU A 219 -2.47 -7.63 -3.34
C LEU A 219 -3.94 -7.79 -2.92
N MET A 220 -4.61 -8.87 -3.35
CA MET A 220 -5.98 -9.15 -2.90
C MET A 220 -6.03 -9.30 -1.37
N LEU A 221 -5.09 -10.07 -0.80
CA LEU A 221 -4.99 -10.24 0.65
C LEU A 221 -4.64 -8.94 1.36
N LEU A 222 -3.70 -8.16 0.82
CA LEU A 222 -3.28 -6.90 1.41
C LEU A 222 -4.41 -5.87 1.45
N SER A 223 -5.29 -5.87 0.43
CA SER A 223 -6.44 -4.95 0.37
C SER A 223 -7.40 -5.11 1.55
N VAL A 224 -7.57 -6.33 2.05
CA VAL A 224 -8.37 -6.60 3.24
C VAL A 224 -7.68 -6.05 4.49
N VAL A 225 -6.37 -6.25 4.59
CA VAL A 225 -5.55 -5.76 5.70
C VAL A 225 -5.53 -4.23 5.75
N THR A 226 -5.35 -3.56 4.61
CA THR A 226 -5.37 -2.10 4.54
C THR A 226 -6.75 -1.55 4.86
N HIS A 227 -7.82 -2.18 4.37
CA HIS A 227 -9.16 -1.74 4.69
C HIS A 227 -9.43 -1.80 6.20
N LEU A 228 -8.95 -2.85 6.88
CA LEU A 228 -9.02 -2.95 8.33
C LEU A 228 -8.17 -1.86 9.03
N LEU A 229 -6.93 -1.67 8.58
CA LEU A 229 -6.02 -0.65 9.12
C LEU A 229 -6.57 0.76 8.96
N THR A 230 -7.33 1.02 7.90
CA THR A 230 -7.82 2.34 7.54
C THR A 230 -9.21 2.63 8.13
N SER A 231 -10.12 1.65 8.12
CA SER A 231 -11.51 1.79 8.56
C SER A 231 -11.68 1.72 10.08
N LYS A 232 -10.89 0.90 10.78
CA LYS A 232 -11.04 0.71 12.23
C LYS A 232 -10.32 1.82 13.00
N ARG A 233 -11.06 2.50 13.87
CA ARG A 233 -10.50 3.40 14.89
C ARG A 233 -10.58 2.73 16.25
N LEU A 234 -9.46 2.63 16.96
CA LEU A 234 -9.47 2.25 18.37
C LEU A 234 -9.85 3.50 19.18
N ILE A 235 -11.09 3.54 19.67
CA ILE A 235 -11.54 4.58 20.58
C ILE A 235 -11.07 4.18 21.98
N LEU A 236 -9.90 4.68 22.39
CA LEU A 236 -9.30 4.34 23.68
C LEU A 236 -9.90 5.10 24.88
N TRP A 237 -10.98 5.86 24.70
CA TRP A 237 -11.62 6.56 25.80
C TRP A 237 -13.12 6.70 25.52
N ASN A 238 -13.91 5.86 26.19
CA ASN A 238 -15.33 6.09 26.37
C ASN A 238 -15.46 7.42 27.11
N ARG A 239 -15.70 8.54 26.39
CA ARG A 239 -16.05 9.80 27.03
C ARG A 239 -17.31 9.53 27.84
N HIS A 240 -17.17 9.41 29.15
CA HIS A 240 -18.27 9.60 30.07
C HIS A 240 -18.99 10.88 29.63
N LYS A 241 -20.22 10.73 29.13
CA LYS A 241 -21.12 11.85 28.92
C LYS A 241 -21.39 12.44 30.31
N MET A 242 -20.66 13.48 30.67
CA MET A 242 -21.05 14.33 31.79
C MET A 242 -22.24 15.14 31.29
N HIS A 243 -23.45 14.67 31.60
CA HIS A 243 -24.62 15.54 31.62
C HIS A 243 -24.35 16.60 32.69
N PHE A 244 -24.11 17.84 32.27
CA PHE A 244 -24.22 18.97 33.19
C PHE A 244 -25.72 19.27 33.38
N PRO A 245 -26.16 19.47 34.64
CA PRO A 245 -27.55 19.75 35.00
C PRO A 245 -28.01 21.14 34.56
#